data_AF-A0A178DTF6-F1
#
_entry.id   AF-A0A178DTF6-F1
#
_cell.length_a   1.000
_cell.length_b   1.000
_cell.length_c   1.000
_cell.angle_alpha   90.00
_cell.angle_beta   90.00
_cell.angle_gamma   90.00
#
_symmetry.space_group_name_H-M   'P 1'
#
loop_
_entity.id
_entity.type
_entity.pdbx_description
1 polymer ?
#
loop_
_entity_poly.entity_id
_entity_poly.type
_entity_poly.pdbx_seq_one_letter_code
_entity_poly.pdbx_strand_id
1 'polypeptide(L)'
;MWFLFLLLALLPWTFADVEVLSINLKGWENCDNEKKAKISSAWENGVKLAAALDGNINFNEAAAVEYLGPPVFTEKYQDSIRNVFKNAATFGQGSSWTPTPFKWDAYVRCDDWRQRCHIQGTKAYTSNHMTDPSGKTPRTHFEREHSTPVINFCDTFFRMDSLADKIEANKNEPIAEKYNLDFYVFNRDSTLLHELMHADVISYTRNGNRHISDMRYKLKGETEWRTAYLPSNVKLFTRVEEVYGGGWVTKNADNWTLYALAKAVQKALGNKYPYLPLPAKGEFDEHNRKFPPHAAEVKDGQLHRVSGSEGLFLDDGPTTEICSPEVEGDECPPIIEISRVIPDSAYPKEYLEERQQWLEEIADATFEAVPGINMGKSPVPGNPSQRCNFDHFIKTLPVVPIDSNTAKAKIAEACALFNDITLDDKTQRDVQMHYEGVGVDIFPFAAWNAGEPRCVVQGGGKVVKEHCIDVFNKLIDDCPSDNFSNAYGGARADNCIVYGFYTRRQFNIGG
;
A
#
# COMPACT_ATOMS: atom_id res chain seq x y z
N MET A 1 24.11 51.88 -28.67
CA MET A 1 24.26 50.45 -28.28
C MET A 1 25.11 50.30 -27.00
N TRP A 2 24.99 51.23 -26.04
CA TRP A 2 25.76 51.28 -24.78
C TRP A 2 24.89 51.64 -23.56
N PHE A 3 23.56 51.57 -23.72
CA PHE A 3 22.59 52.02 -22.71
C PHE A 3 21.71 50.90 -22.12
N LEU A 4 21.91 49.64 -22.52
CA LEU A 4 21.09 48.52 -22.04
C LEU A 4 21.74 47.65 -20.95
N PHE A 5 23.00 47.93 -20.57
CA PHE A 5 23.74 47.11 -19.59
C PHE A 5 23.78 47.69 -18.17
N LEU A 6 23.30 48.91 -17.94
CA LEU A 6 23.40 49.56 -16.62
C LEU A 6 22.15 49.44 -15.74
N LEU A 7 21.04 48.88 -16.24
CA LEU A 7 19.78 48.79 -15.48
C LEU A 7 19.59 47.49 -14.68
N LEU A 8 20.55 46.56 -14.73
CA LEU A 8 20.49 45.27 -14.00
C LEU A 8 21.30 45.24 -12.69
N ALA A 9 21.93 46.35 -12.29
CA ALA A 9 22.91 46.37 -11.19
C ALA A 9 22.39 46.87 -9.83
N LEU A 10 21.11 47.22 -9.67
CA LEU A 10 20.60 47.85 -8.44
C LEU A 10 19.23 47.31 -7.95
N LEU A 11 19.01 46.01 -8.09
CA LEU A 11 18.06 45.32 -7.22
C LEU A 11 18.89 44.39 -6.33
N PRO A 12 18.90 44.54 -5.00
CA PRO A 12 19.38 43.49 -4.12
C PRO A 12 18.42 42.32 -4.29
N TRP A 13 18.74 41.45 -5.25
CA TRP A 13 18.21 40.10 -5.26
C TRP A 13 18.84 39.42 -4.06
N THR A 14 18.22 39.57 -2.89
CA THR A 14 18.26 38.51 -1.90
C THR A 14 17.60 37.31 -2.57
N PHE A 15 18.38 36.53 -3.31
CA PHE A 15 18.04 35.13 -3.51
C PHE A 15 18.00 34.57 -2.09
N ALA A 16 16.81 34.56 -1.48
CA ALA A 16 16.58 33.73 -0.32
C ALA A 16 17.06 32.34 -0.69
N ASP A 17 17.84 31.70 0.20
CA ASP A 17 18.60 30.47 0.01
C ASP A 17 17.73 29.33 -0.56
N VAL A 18 17.56 29.32 -1.88
CA VAL A 18 17.06 28.19 -2.65
C VAL A 18 18.23 27.74 -3.48
N GLU A 19 19.09 26.93 -2.87
CA GLU A 19 20.02 26.10 -3.62
C GLU A 19 19.17 25.14 -4.45
N VAL A 20 18.95 25.48 -5.72
CA VAL A 20 18.41 24.54 -6.70
C VAL A 20 19.52 23.52 -6.96
N LEU A 21 19.52 22.49 -6.14
CA LEU A 21 20.33 21.32 -6.39
C LEU A 21 19.75 20.61 -7.63
N SER A 22 20.62 20.01 -8.42
CA SER A 22 20.23 19.20 -9.56
C SER A 22 20.69 17.78 -9.27
N ILE A 23 19.83 16.78 -9.38
CA ILE A 23 20.31 15.41 -9.39
C ILE A 23 20.85 15.04 -10.78
N ASN A 24 21.87 14.21 -10.80
CA ASN A 24 22.36 13.51 -11.97
C ASN A 24 22.19 12.01 -11.76
N LEU A 25 21.24 11.42 -12.48
CA LEU A 25 20.97 9.98 -12.40
C LEU A 25 22.02 9.20 -13.22
N LYS A 26 22.81 8.40 -12.52
CA LYS A 26 23.91 7.57 -13.05
C LYS A 26 23.62 6.09 -12.88
N GLY A 27 24.51 5.26 -13.41
CA GLY A 27 24.58 3.85 -13.03
C GLY A 27 23.43 2.98 -13.52
N TRP A 28 22.85 3.27 -14.69
CA TRP A 28 21.70 2.61 -15.30
C TRP A 28 21.90 1.11 -15.67
N GLU A 29 22.54 0.35 -14.80
CA GLU A 29 22.83 -1.07 -14.93
C GLU A 29 21.53 -1.86 -15.12
N ASN A 30 21.43 -2.57 -16.25
CA ASN A 30 20.27 -3.36 -16.67
C ASN A 30 18.95 -2.57 -16.83
N CYS A 31 19.01 -1.24 -16.93
CA CYS A 31 17.84 -0.42 -17.22
C CYS A 31 17.74 -0.14 -18.73
N ASP A 32 16.73 -0.72 -19.38
CA ASP A 32 16.37 -0.34 -20.76
C ASP A 32 15.75 1.07 -20.83
N ASN A 33 15.44 1.53 -22.04
CA ASN A 33 14.92 2.87 -22.25
C ASN A 33 13.53 3.09 -21.63
N GLU A 34 12.69 2.06 -21.56
CA GLU A 34 11.36 2.15 -20.94
C GLU A 34 11.49 2.28 -19.42
N LYS A 35 12.33 1.43 -18.81
CA LYS A 35 12.67 1.47 -17.38
C LYS A 35 13.25 2.85 -17.00
N LYS A 36 14.19 3.37 -17.80
CA LYS A 36 14.76 4.72 -17.64
C LYS A 36 13.70 5.81 -17.63
N ALA A 37 12.79 5.80 -18.61
CA ALA A 37 11.73 6.80 -18.71
C ALA A 37 10.77 6.75 -17.49
N LYS A 38 10.39 5.54 -17.06
CA LYS A 38 9.55 5.34 -15.87
C LYS A 38 10.22 5.83 -14.59
N ILE A 39 11.51 5.55 -14.39
CA ILE A 39 12.26 6.03 -13.23
C ILE A 39 12.41 7.55 -13.26
N SER A 40 12.77 8.14 -14.40
CA SER A 40 12.89 9.60 -14.51
C SER A 40 11.56 10.32 -14.24
N SER A 41 10.46 9.82 -14.81
CA SER A 41 9.13 10.37 -14.54
C SER A 41 8.76 10.26 -13.07
N ALA A 42 8.99 9.10 -12.45
CA ALA A 42 8.74 8.92 -11.03
C ALA A 42 9.57 9.90 -10.20
N TRP A 43 10.82 10.18 -10.60
CA TRP A 43 11.74 11.07 -9.87
C TRP A 43 11.21 12.49 -9.85
N GLU A 44 10.85 13.02 -11.01
CA GLU A 44 10.25 14.33 -11.10
C GLU A 44 8.96 14.42 -10.28
N ASN A 45 8.12 13.38 -10.31
CA ASN A 45 6.86 13.38 -9.59
C ASN A 45 7.05 13.25 -8.06
N GLY A 46 7.94 12.39 -7.59
CA GLY A 46 8.28 12.24 -6.18
C GLY A 46 8.85 13.55 -5.60
N VAL A 47 9.74 14.22 -6.33
CA VAL A 47 10.25 15.54 -5.92
C VAL A 47 9.14 16.59 -5.90
N LYS A 48 8.21 16.58 -6.88
CA LYS A 48 7.03 17.47 -6.87
C LYS A 48 6.13 17.23 -5.66
N LEU A 49 5.98 15.99 -5.20
CA LEU A 49 5.24 15.67 -3.97
C LEU A 49 5.88 16.34 -2.75
N ALA A 50 7.21 16.27 -2.62
CA ALA A 50 7.94 16.96 -1.55
C ALA A 50 7.83 18.50 -1.68
N ALA A 51 8.00 19.03 -2.89
CA ALA A 51 7.93 20.47 -3.17
C ALA A 51 6.56 21.09 -2.86
N ALA A 52 5.47 20.32 -3.00
CA ALA A 52 4.13 20.76 -2.63
C ALA A 52 3.97 21.05 -1.13
N LEU A 53 4.91 20.61 -0.30
CA LEU A 53 4.90 20.77 1.17
C LEU A 53 5.92 21.81 1.67
N ASP A 54 6.75 22.39 0.80
CA ASP A 54 7.81 23.31 1.21
C ASP A 54 7.23 24.54 1.94
N GLY A 55 7.70 24.78 3.16
CA GLY A 55 7.35 25.93 3.99
C GLY A 55 5.96 25.94 4.66
N ASN A 56 4.97 25.20 4.15
CA ASN A 56 3.55 25.41 4.50
C ASN A 56 2.83 24.21 5.14
N ILE A 57 3.54 23.37 5.88
CA ILE A 57 2.92 22.29 6.66
C ILE A 57 2.05 22.88 7.78
N ASN A 58 0.75 22.61 7.75
CA ASN A 58 -0.13 22.87 8.89
C ASN A 58 -0.19 21.62 9.76
N PHE A 59 0.55 21.60 10.87
CA PHE A 59 0.60 20.41 11.74
C PHE A 59 -0.75 20.08 12.41
N ASN A 60 -1.71 21.01 12.41
CA ASN A 60 -3.06 20.75 12.93
C ASN A 60 -4.01 20.12 11.90
N GLU A 61 -3.59 20.01 10.63
CA GLU A 61 -4.44 19.43 9.59
C GLU A 61 -4.49 17.90 9.66
N ALA A 62 -5.59 17.30 9.22
CA ALA A 62 -5.81 15.85 9.20
C ALA A 62 -4.61 15.04 8.71
N ALA A 63 -4.09 15.37 7.52
CA ALA A 63 -2.97 14.65 6.94
C ALA A 63 -1.73 14.67 7.85
N ALA A 64 -1.40 15.82 8.45
CA ALA A 64 -0.24 15.93 9.34
C ALA A 64 -0.48 15.19 10.66
N VAL A 65 -1.68 15.32 11.24
CA VAL A 65 -2.04 14.61 12.48
C VAL A 65 -1.97 13.09 12.30
N GLU A 66 -2.45 12.57 11.17
CA GLU A 66 -2.51 11.13 10.92
C GLU A 66 -1.16 10.52 10.52
N TYR A 67 -0.32 11.25 9.78
CA TYR A 67 0.96 10.71 9.27
C TYR A 67 2.21 11.27 9.96
N LEU A 68 2.10 12.35 10.73
CA LEU A 68 3.21 12.92 11.49
C LEU A 68 2.91 12.97 12.99
N GLY A 69 1.64 12.83 13.39
CA GLY A 69 1.23 12.80 14.79
C GLY A 69 0.66 14.10 15.32
N PRO A 70 0.05 14.09 16.53
CA PRO A 70 -0.50 15.30 17.12
C PRO A 70 0.60 16.35 17.37
N PRO A 71 0.35 17.63 17.08
CA PRO A 71 1.33 18.72 17.21
C PRO A 71 2.03 18.78 18.56
N VAL A 72 1.30 18.51 19.65
CA VAL A 72 1.84 18.54 21.02
C VAL A 72 2.98 17.53 21.22
N PHE A 73 2.99 16.41 20.49
CA PHE A 73 4.06 15.41 20.57
C PHE A 73 5.16 15.61 19.53
N THR A 74 4.90 16.40 18.49
CA THR A 74 5.81 16.58 17.35
C THR A 74 6.49 17.94 17.32
N GLU A 75 6.13 18.87 18.22
CA GLU A 75 6.63 20.24 18.27
C GLU A 75 8.16 20.34 18.08
N LYS A 76 8.93 19.58 18.86
CA LYS A 76 10.40 19.53 18.78
C LYS A 76 10.98 19.02 17.45
N TYR A 77 10.15 18.46 16.57
CA TYR A 77 10.54 17.86 15.30
C TYR A 77 9.98 18.59 14.08
N GLN A 78 9.09 19.58 14.27
CA GLN A 78 8.42 20.27 13.16
C GLN A 78 9.40 20.95 12.20
N ASP A 79 10.48 21.55 12.72
CA ASP A 79 11.52 22.15 11.89
C ASP A 79 12.28 21.11 11.07
N SER A 80 12.65 19.98 11.68
CA SER A 80 13.25 18.85 10.94
C SER A 80 12.31 18.37 9.84
N ILE A 81 11.00 18.31 10.12
CA ILE A 81 10.02 17.88 9.14
C ILE A 81 9.97 18.83 7.94
N ARG A 82 9.85 20.13 8.18
CA ARG A 82 9.89 21.13 7.10
C ARG A 82 11.20 21.07 6.32
N ASN A 83 12.33 20.95 7.02
CA ASN A 83 13.65 20.96 6.40
C ASN A 83 13.92 19.73 5.53
N VAL A 84 13.44 18.55 5.91
CA VAL A 84 13.56 17.34 5.09
C VAL A 84 12.76 17.49 3.80
N PHE A 85 11.49 17.93 3.85
CA PHE A 85 10.71 18.15 2.63
C PHE A 85 11.31 19.26 1.76
N LYS A 86 11.72 20.38 2.36
CA LYS A 86 12.41 21.46 1.66
C LYS A 86 13.65 20.94 0.94
N ASN A 87 14.47 20.12 1.61
CA ASN A 87 15.67 19.57 0.99
C ASN A 87 15.32 18.54 -0.09
N ALA A 88 14.40 17.61 0.15
CA ALA A 88 13.96 16.65 -0.86
C ALA A 88 13.40 17.34 -2.12
N ALA A 89 12.71 18.48 -1.96
CA ALA A 89 12.21 19.30 -3.06
C ALA A 89 13.32 19.88 -3.95
N THR A 90 14.55 20.02 -3.46
CA THR A 90 15.68 20.49 -4.26
C THR A 90 16.31 19.38 -5.10
N PHE A 91 16.00 18.10 -4.89
CA PHE A 91 16.61 16.99 -5.64
C PHE A 91 15.95 16.73 -7.02
N GLY A 92 15.42 17.77 -7.65
CA GLY A 92 14.86 17.68 -9.00
C GLY A 92 15.93 17.33 -10.04
N GLN A 93 15.53 16.72 -11.16
CA GLN A 93 16.40 16.60 -12.32
C GLN A 93 16.64 18.00 -12.87
N GLY A 94 17.78 18.59 -12.52
CA GLY A 94 18.04 19.96 -12.90
C GLY A 94 18.28 20.11 -14.39
N SER A 95 18.26 21.36 -14.82
CA SER A 95 18.57 21.74 -16.19
C SER A 95 19.94 21.19 -16.61
N SER A 96 20.08 20.78 -17.87
CA SER A 96 21.36 20.39 -18.45
C SER A 96 22.43 21.49 -18.27
N TRP A 97 21.99 22.75 -18.14
CA TRP A 97 22.81 23.95 -17.94
C TRP A 97 23.31 24.17 -16.50
N THR A 98 22.80 23.45 -15.49
CA THR A 98 23.29 23.58 -14.11
C THR A 98 24.74 23.06 -14.03
N PRO A 99 25.72 23.89 -13.63
CA PRO A 99 27.13 23.48 -13.57
C PRO A 99 27.36 22.32 -12.59
N THR A 100 28.30 21.44 -12.92
CA THR A 100 28.65 20.23 -12.18
C THR A 100 28.96 20.39 -10.68
N PRO A 101 29.50 21.50 -10.13
CA PRO A 101 29.65 21.60 -8.67
C PRO A 101 28.32 21.68 -7.90
N PHE A 102 27.19 21.91 -8.58
CA PHE A 102 25.86 21.96 -7.98
C PHE A 102 25.00 20.74 -8.32
N LYS A 103 25.62 19.69 -8.87
CA LYS A 103 24.96 18.43 -9.20
C LYS A 103 25.32 17.35 -8.19
N TRP A 104 24.30 16.80 -7.54
CA TRP A 104 24.45 15.61 -6.72
C TRP A 104 24.22 14.39 -7.60
N ASP A 105 25.03 13.35 -7.41
CA ASP A 105 24.83 12.09 -8.12
C ASP A 105 23.89 11.17 -7.33
N ALA A 106 23.06 10.43 -8.04
CA ALA A 106 22.33 9.27 -7.51
C ALA A 106 22.50 8.13 -8.51
N TYR A 107 22.81 6.93 -8.03
CA TYR A 107 22.95 5.75 -8.90
C TYR A 107 21.64 4.98 -8.93
N VAL A 108 21.24 4.57 -10.13
CA VAL A 108 19.95 3.95 -10.41
C VAL A 108 20.15 2.60 -11.08
N ARG A 109 19.76 1.52 -10.42
CA ARG A 109 19.99 0.15 -10.90
C ARG A 109 18.69 -0.60 -11.16
N CYS A 110 18.74 -1.57 -12.08
CA CYS A 110 17.65 -2.47 -12.41
C CYS A 110 18.10 -3.95 -12.46
N ASP A 111 19.24 -4.26 -11.81
CA ASP A 111 19.89 -5.57 -11.86
C ASP A 111 19.83 -6.34 -10.54
N ASP A 112 19.23 -5.76 -9.50
CA ASP A 112 19.07 -6.37 -8.18
C ASP A 112 20.41 -6.83 -7.58
N TRP A 113 21.40 -5.95 -7.60
CA TRP A 113 22.77 -6.27 -7.19
C TRP A 113 22.92 -6.74 -5.72
N ARG A 114 21.95 -6.43 -4.85
CA ARG A 114 21.89 -6.95 -3.46
C ARG A 114 20.94 -8.14 -3.30
N GLN A 115 20.37 -8.63 -4.41
CA GLN A 115 19.42 -9.73 -4.44
C GLN A 115 18.29 -9.51 -3.43
N ARG A 116 17.60 -8.37 -3.46
CA ARG A 116 16.44 -8.09 -2.60
C ARG A 116 15.11 -8.11 -3.34
N CYS A 117 15.12 -8.07 -4.67
CA CYS A 117 13.87 -8.13 -5.44
C CYS A 117 13.17 -9.49 -5.37
N HIS A 118 13.84 -10.53 -4.86
CA HIS A 118 13.22 -11.82 -4.57
C HIS A 118 12.39 -11.82 -3.28
N ILE A 119 12.58 -10.82 -2.40
CA ILE A 119 11.73 -10.63 -1.23
C ILE A 119 10.36 -10.19 -1.75
N GLN A 120 9.32 -10.95 -1.39
CA GLN A 120 7.97 -10.70 -1.84
C GLN A 120 7.57 -9.26 -1.53
N GLY A 121 7.02 -8.55 -2.53
CA GLY A 121 6.53 -7.19 -2.31
C GLY A 121 7.55 -6.06 -2.50
N THR A 122 8.85 -6.36 -2.50
CA THR A 122 9.88 -5.31 -2.71
C THR A 122 9.70 -4.65 -4.08
N LYS A 123 9.56 -3.32 -4.08
CA LYS A 123 9.40 -2.48 -5.29
C LYS A 123 10.70 -1.80 -5.66
N ALA A 124 11.38 -1.27 -4.67
CA ALA A 124 12.69 -0.70 -4.77
C ALA A 124 13.41 -0.89 -3.43
N TYR A 125 14.69 -0.56 -3.39
CA TYR A 125 15.44 -0.42 -2.15
C TYR A 125 16.60 0.56 -2.35
N THR A 126 16.96 1.25 -1.27
CA THR A 126 18.02 2.25 -1.27
C THR A 126 19.21 1.81 -0.41
N SER A 127 20.40 2.24 -0.83
CA SER A 127 21.64 2.08 -0.06
C SER A 127 22.49 3.33 -0.17
N ASN A 128 23.11 3.75 0.94
CA ASN A 128 23.98 4.93 0.97
C ASN A 128 25.44 4.51 0.85
N HIS A 129 26.19 5.12 -0.07
CA HIS A 129 27.60 4.81 -0.33
C HIS A 129 28.43 6.09 -0.42
N MET A 130 29.74 6.06 -0.16
CA MET A 130 30.56 7.29 -0.20
C MET A 130 30.73 7.91 -1.60
N THR A 131 30.68 7.14 -2.68
CA THR A 131 30.98 7.64 -4.05
C THR A 131 30.13 6.99 -5.13
N ASP A 132 30.03 5.66 -5.12
CA ASP A 132 29.37 4.85 -6.13
C ASP A 132 28.92 3.51 -5.50
N PRO A 133 28.24 2.61 -6.24
CA PRO A 133 27.77 1.33 -5.70
C PRO A 133 28.85 0.41 -5.11
N SER A 134 30.12 0.59 -5.47
CA SER A 134 31.27 -0.14 -4.90
C SER A 134 31.93 0.56 -3.71
N GLY A 135 31.53 1.81 -3.43
CA GLY A 135 32.03 2.59 -2.31
C GLY A 135 31.62 2.00 -0.97
N LYS A 136 32.34 2.37 0.10
CA LYS A 136 32.00 1.94 1.47
C LYS A 136 30.69 2.58 1.96
N THR A 137 29.98 1.89 2.84
CA THR A 137 28.85 2.44 3.61
C THR A 137 29.34 3.60 4.51
N PRO A 138 28.64 4.76 4.53
CA PRO A 138 29.01 5.88 5.39
C PRO A 138 28.84 5.52 6.87
N ARG A 139 29.79 5.94 7.73
CA ARG A 139 29.78 5.63 9.17
C ARG A 139 29.72 6.86 10.06
N THR A 140 30.16 8.01 9.57
CA THR A 140 30.15 9.28 10.32
C THR A 140 29.06 10.24 9.82
N HIS A 141 28.71 11.26 10.62
CA HIS A 141 27.76 12.30 10.20
C HIS A 141 28.20 12.99 8.89
N PHE A 142 29.48 13.34 8.79
CA PHE A 142 30.04 13.97 7.59
C PHE A 142 29.94 13.04 6.36
N GLU A 143 30.27 11.76 6.52
CA GLU A 143 30.17 10.77 5.45
C GLU A 143 28.73 10.57 4.97
N ARG A 144 27.75 10.58 5.87
CA ARG A 144 26.32 10.45 5.52
C ARG A 144 25.82 11.66 4.73
N GLU A 145 26.19 12.86 5.16
CA GLU A 145 25.86 14.11 4.46
C GLU A 145 26.46 14.19 3.05
N HIS A 146 27.59 13.52 2.81
CA HIS A 146 28.28 13.50 1.52
C HIS A 146 28.14 12.16 0.80
N SER A 147 27.19 11.32 1.24
CA SER A 147 26.94 10.04 0.62
C SER A 147 26.20 10.20 -0.71
N THR A 148 26.31 9.17 -1.53
CA THR A 148 25.65 9.00 -2.81
C THR A 148 24.62 7.87 -2.64
N PRO A 149 23.33 8.15 -2.84
CA PRO A 149 22.31 7.11 -2.79
C PRO A 149 22.41 6.22 -4.04
N VAL A 150 22.25 4.92 -3.82
CA VAL A 150 22.13 3.89 -4.83
C VAL A 150 20.75 3.27 -4.67
N ILE A 151 19.86 3.53 -5.62
CA ILE A 151 18.48 3.03 -5.61
C ILE A 151 18.37 1.94 -6.66
N ASN A 152 17.92 0.76 -6.26
CA ASN A 152 17.62 -0.34 -7.17
C ASN A 152 16.10 -0.47 -7.32
N PHE A 153 15.62 -0.59 -8.56
CA PHE A 153 14.21 -0.76 -8.89
C PHE A 153 13.92 -2.19 -9.34
N CYS A 154 12.98 -2.85 -8.66
CA CYS A 154 12.56 -4.22 -8.95
C CYS A 154 11.50 -4.27 -10.05
N ASP A 155 11.27 -5.44 -10.66
CA ASP A 155 10.30 -5.59 -11.75
C ASP A 155 8.84 -5.29 -11.33
N THR A 156 8.51 -5.42 -10.05
CA THR A 156 7.26 -4.95 -9.43
C THR A 156 7.06 -3.45 -9.61
N PHE A 157 8.10 -2.62 -9.47
CA PHE A 157 7.99 -1.16 -9.62
C PHE A 157 7.51 -0.75 -11.01
N PHE A 158 8.05 -1.37 -12.06
CA PHE A 158 7.73 -1.00 -13.44
C PHE A 158 6.31 -1.41 -13.88
N ARG A 159 5.65 -2.26 -13.09
CA ARG A 159 4.24 -2.67 -13.27
C ARG A 159 3.24 -1.80 -12.52
N MET A 160 3.71 -0.94 -11.61
CA MET A 160 2.83 0.00 -10.91
C MET A 160 2.45 1.16 -11.81
N ASP A 161 1.28 1.74 -11.56
CA ASP A 161 0.81 2.95 -12.24
C ASP A 161 1.55 4.21 -11.73
N SER A 162 1.39 5.34 -12.41
CA SER A 162 1.75 6.64 -11.82
C SER A 162 0.72 7.08 -10.78
N LEU A 163 1.04 8.07 -9.94
CA LEU A 163 0.06 8.65 -9.03
C LEU A 163 -1.08 9.32 -9.80
N ALA A 164 -0.79 9.95 -10.93
CA ALA A 164 -1.80 10.58 -11.77
C ALA A 164 -2.83 9.56 -12.28
N ASP A 165 -2.37 8.40 -12.73
CA ASP A 165 -3.24 7.30 -13.18
C ASP A 165 -4.09 6.76 -12.00
N LYS A 166 -3.49 6.58 -10.81
CA LYS A 166 -4.23 6.17 -9.61
C LYS A 166 -5.29 7.19 -9.20
N ILE A 167 -4.98 8.47 -9.29
CA ILE A 167 -5.94 9.53 -8.99
C ILE A 167 -7.11 9.49 -9.99
N GLU A 168 -6.82 9.36 -11.28
CA GLU A 168 -7.86 9.31 -12.30
C GLU A 168 -8.81 8.14 -12.09
N ALA A 169 -8.25 6.95 -11.82
CA ALA A 169 -9.01 5.73 -11.61
C ALA A 169 -9.93 5.79 -10.38
N ASN A 170 -9.53 6.47 -9.30
CA ASN A 170 -10.23 6.35 -8.02
C ASN A 170 -11.01 7.61 -7.57
N LYS A 171 -10.75 8.79 -8.15
CA LYS A 171 -11.35 10.06 -7.69
C LYS A 171 -12.88 10.14 -7.82
N ASN A 172 -13.47 9.30 -8.68
CA ASN A 172 -14.90 9.25 -8.97
C ASN A 172 -15.60 8.02 -8.39
N GLU A 173 -14.85 7.14 -7.73
CA GLU A 173 -15.38 5.92 -7.14
C GLU A 173 -16.23 6.18 -5.89
N PRO A 174 -16.97 5.18 -5.38
CA PRO A 174 -17.64 5.25 -4.09
C PRO A 174 -16.69 5.62 -2.95
N ILE A 175 -17.24 6.12 -1.84
CA ILE A 175 -16.52 6.57 -0.63
C ILE A 175 -15.42 5.59 -0.20
N ALA A 176 -15.71 4.29 -0.25
CA ALA A 176 -14.84 3.20 0.18
C ALA A 176 -13.50 3.14 -0.57
N GLU A 177 -13.48 3.57 -1.84
CA GLU A 177 -12.29 3.57 -2.70
C GLU A 177 -11.74 4.99 -2.83
N LYS A 178 -12.63 5.95 -3.12
CA LYS A 178 -12.28 7.35 -3.34
C LYS A 178 -11.53 7.97 -2.18
N TYR A 179 -11.98 7.76 -0.93
CA TYR A 179 -11.32 8.31 0.25
C TYR A 179 -10.35 7.36 0.92
N ASN A 180 -10.03 6.22 0.29
CA ASN A 180 -9.11 5.23 0.83
C ASN A 180 -7.73 5.32 0.20
N LEU A 181 -6.75 5.76 1.00
CA LEU A 181 -5.38 5.97 0.54
C LEU A 181 -4.68 4.68 0.05
N ASP A 182 -5.17 3.50 0.42
CA ASP A 182 -4.66 2.22 -0.11
C ASP A 182 -4.85 2.09 -1.63
N PHE A 183 -5.86 2.76 -2.21
CA PHE A 183 -6.09 2.80 -3.66
C PHE A 183 -5.08 3.69 -4.39
N TYR A 184 -4.36 4.55 -3.66
CA TYR A 184 -3.41 5.50 -4.20
C TYR A 184 -1.97 5.13 -3.87
N VAL A 185 -1.69 4.43 -2.76
CA VAL A 185 -0.32 4.23 -2.24
C VAL A 185 0.60 3.42 -3.15
N PHE A 186 0.07 2.42 -3.86
CA PHE A 186 0.85 1.56 -4.75
C PHE A 186 1.03 2.19 -6.13
N ASN A 187 1.87 3.24 -6.18
CA ASN A 187 2.26 3.91 -7.42
C ASN A 187 3.78 4.19 -7.44
N ARG A 188 4.31 4.43 -8.64
CA ARG A 188 5.76 4.68 -8.84
C ARG A 188 6.27 5.95 -8.14
N ASP A 189 5.46 6.99 -8.08
CA ASP A 189 5.87 8.32 -7.62
C ASP A 189 6.03 8.34 -6.09
N SER A 190 5.09 7.77 -5.34
CA SER A 190 5.20 7.60 -3.88
C SER A 190 6.30 6.61 -3.50
N THR A 191 6.42 5.49 -4.23
CA THR A 191 7.49 4.51 -3.99
C THR A 191 8.85 5.17 -4.12
N LEU A 192 9.06 6.00 -5.13
CA LEU A 192 10.33 6.70 -5.24
C LEU A 192 10.54 7.74 -4.15
N LEU A 193 9.51 8.52 -3.78
CA LEU A 193 9.65 9.44 -2.66
C LEU A 193 10.06 8.71 -1.37
N HIS A 194 9.50 7.52 -1.12
CA HIS A 194 9.89 6.66 0.00
C HIS A 194 11.38 6.32 -0.05
N GLU A 195 11.89 5.85 -1.20
CA GLU A 195 13.31 5.58 -1.38
C GLU A 195 14.20 6.81 -1.17
N LEU A 196 13.75 7.99 -1.63
CA LEU A 196 14.47 9.25 -1.40
C LEU A 196 14.57 9.61 0.09
N MET A 197 13.61 9.20 0.93
CA MET A 197 13.69 9.45 2.36
C MET A 197 14.83 8.67 3.02
N HIS A 198 15.15 7.47 2.52
CA HIS A 198 16.30 6.69 2.98
C HIS A 198 17.66 7.26 2.56
N ALA A 199 17.70 8.16 1.57
CA ALA A 199 18.93 8.77 1.11
C ALA A 199 19.47 9.76 2.15
N ASP A 200 20.60 9.43 2.77
CA ASP A 200 21.16 10.22 3.89
C ASP A 200 21.56 11.63 3.45
N VAL A 201 22.04 11.79 2.22
CA VAL A 201 22.32 13.10 1.61
C VAL A 201 21.09 14.02 1.53
N ILE A 202 19.89 13.42 1.46
CA ILE A 202 18.63 14.15 1.38
C ILE A 202 18.09 14.42 2.79
N SER A 203 18.08 13.43 3.65
CA SER A 203 17.29 13.50 4.88
C SER A 203 18.12 13.67 6.14
N TYR A 204 19.32 13.10 6.22
CA TYR A 204 20.00 12.82 7.50
C TYR A 204 20.22 14.08 8.37
N THR A 205 20.98 15.06 7.85
CA THR A 205 21.32 16.27 8.62
C THR A 205 20.10 17.17 8.83
N ARG A 206 19.21 17.23 7.83
CA ARG A 206 17.95 17.98 7.87
C ARG A 206 16.96 17.39 8.88
N ASN A 207 17.07 16.09 9.14
CA ASN A 207 16.34 15.37 10.15
C ASN A 207 17.04 15.38 11.52
N GLY A 208 17.97 16.30 11.78
CA GLY A 208 18.67 16.36 13.07
C GLY A 208 19.62 15.18 13.29
N ASN A 209 20.34 14.78 12.24
CA ASN A 209 21.29 13.66 12.23
C ASN A 209 20.65 12.31 12.54
N ARG A 210 19.42 12.09 12.04
CA ARG A 210 18.69 10.84 12.19
C ARG A 210 18.45 10.21 10.82
N HIS A 211 18.95 9.00 10.66
CA HIS A 211 18.66 8.18 9.50
C HIS A 211 17.16 7.84 9.48
N ILE A 212 16.58 7.85 8.28
CA ILE A 212 15.21 7.42 8.03
C ILE A 212 15.27 5.99 7.49
N SER A 213 14.58 5.08 8.17
CA SER A 213 14.52 3.65 7.90
C SER A 213 13.07 3.21 7.73
N ASP A 214 12.87 1.93 7.43
CA ASP A 214 11.55 1.29 7.52
C ASP A 214 11.32 0.81 8.95
N MET A 215 10.58 1.60 9.71
CA MET A 215 10.39 1.33 11.14
C MET A 215 9.61 0.05 11.34
N ARG A 216 10.01 -0.76 12.33
CA ARG A 216 9.27 -1.94 12.75
C ARG A 216 8.69 -1.75 14.14
N TYR A 217 7.51 -2.29 14.36
CA TYR A 217 6.84 -2.28 15.65
C TYR A 217 6.21 -3.63 15.96
N LYS A 218 5.92 -3.87 17.23
CA LYS A 218 5.05 -4.97 17.66
C LYS A 218 4.11 -4.47 18.74
N LEU A 219 2.96 -5.11 18.87
CA LEU A 219 2.08 -4.84 19.99
C LEU A 219 2.66 -5.47 21.26
N LYS A 220 2.47 -4.81 22.39
CA LYS A 220 2.92 -5.32 23.68
C LYS A 220 2.31 -6.69 23.97
N GLY A 221 3.18 -7.65 24.27
CA GLY A 221 2.81 -9.05 24.51
C GLY A 221 2.81 -9.93 23.25
N GLU A 222 2.94 -9.34 22.06
CA GLU A 222 3.13 -10.09 20.82
C GLU A 222 4.62 -10.40 20.57
N THR A 223 4.86 -11.43 19.76
CA THR A 223 6.19 -11.86 19.31
C THR A 223 6.49 -11.46 17.88
N GLU A 224 5.48 -11.06 17.12
CA GLU A 224 5.60 -10.75 15.70
C GLU A 224 5.90 -9.27 15.47
N TRP A 225 6.92 -9.00 14.67
CA TRP A 225 7.24 -7.66 14.18
C TRP A 225 6.42 -7.33 12.94
N ARG A 226 6.06 -6.05 12.83
CA ARG A 226 5.33 -5.45 11.71
C ARG A 226 6.07 -4.21 11.25
N THR A 227 6.12 -4.00 9.95
CA THR A 227 6.65 -2.74 9.41
C THR A 227 5.57 -1.66 9.52
N ALA A 228 5.93 -0.46 9.93
CA ALA A 228 5.07 0.74 9.87
C ALA A 228 4.96 1.20 8.41
N TYR A 229 4.40 0.34 7.57
CA TYR A 229 4.30 0.50 6.12
C TYR A 229 2.83 0.48 5.70
N LEU A 230 2.47 1.30 4.72
CA LEU A 230 1.10 1.51 4.24
C LEU A 230 0.22 2.37 5.19
N PRO A 231 -0.84 3.02 4.65
CA PRO A 231 -1.71 3.95 5.36
C PRO A 231 -2.17 3.48 6.75
N SER A 232 -2.77 2.30 6.86
CA SER A 232 -3.34 1.82 8.13
C SER A 232 -2.29 1.69 9.24
N ASN A 233 -1.14 1.08 8.95
CA ASN A 233 -0.08 0.86 9.92
C ASN A 233 0.63 2.15 10.32
N VAL A 234 0.86 3.06 9.37
CA VAL A 234 1.50 4.35 9.66
C VAL A 234 0.60 5.22 10.51
N LYS A 235 -0.71 5.26 10.21
CA LYS A 235 -1.69 5.92 11.07
C LYS A 235 -1.68 5.30 12.46
N LEU A 236 -1.73 3.98 12.59
CA LEU A 236 -1.64 3.32 13.90
C LEU A 236 -0.34 3.69 14.64
N PHE A 237 0.78 3.71 13.92
CA PHE A 237 2.09 4.02 14.46
C PHE A 237 2.15 5.44 15.04
N THR A 238 1.48 6.43 14.44
CA THR A 238 1.40 7.79 15.00
C THR A 238 0.35 7.94 16.10
N ARG A 239 -0.53 6.96 16.33
CA ARG A 239 -1.53 7.02 17.40
C ARG A 239 -1.01 6.66 18.78
N VAL A 240 0.24 6.25 18.94
CA VAL A 240 0.76 5.72 20.21
C VAL A 240 1.81 6.62 20.84
N GLU A 241 1.83 6.74 22.18
CA GLU A 241 2.74 7.66 22.88
C GLU A 241 4.22 7.27 22.70
N GLU A 242 4.50 5.97 22.62
CA GLU A 242 5.84 5.40 22.61
C GLU A 242 6.68 5.88 21.42
N VAL A 243 6.07 6.21 20.27
CA VAL A 243 6.81 6.62 19.07
C VAL A 243 7.41 8.03 19.17
N TYR A 244 6.96 8.87 20.11
CA TYR A 244 7.40 10.27 20.20
C TYR A 244 8.60 10.48 21.13
N GLY A 245 8.82 9.58 22.08
CA GLY A 245 9.95 9.65 23.01
C GLY A 245 11.31 9.67 22.29
N GLY A 246 11.44 8.87 21.23
CA GLY A 246 12.66 8.75 20.41
C GLY A 246 12.62 9.47 19.05
N GLY A 247 11.53 10.19 18.75
CA GLY A 247 11.31 10.77 17.42
C GLY A 247 11.23 9.70 16.33
N TRP A 248 10.57 8.58 16.64
CA TRP A 248 10.47 7.44 15.73
C TRP A 248 9.61 7.75 14.51
N VAL A 249 8.62 8.64 14.66
CA VAL A 249 7.80 9.14 13.54
C VAL A 249 8.69 9.79 12.47
N THR A 250 9.70 10.55 12.85
CA THR A 250 10.60 11.19 11.87
C THR A 250 11.66 10.24 11.31
N LYS A 251 11.70 8.98 11.77
CA LYS A 251 12.64 7.96 11.30
C LYS A 251 11.99 6.92 10.40
N ASN A 252 10.68 6.99 10.15
CA ASN A 252 10.01 6.06 9.26
C ASN A 252 9.79 6.68 7.87
N ALA A 253 10.31 6.08 6.80
CA ALA A 253 10.19 6.62 5.43
C ALA A 253 8.73 6.83 5.01
N ASP A 254 7.85 5.95 5.45
CA ASP A 254 6.45 5.97 5.06
C ASP A 254 5.61 7.04 5.77
N ASN A 255 6.02 7.49 6.96
CA ASN A 255 5.41 8.67 7.59
C ASN A 255 5.55 9.91 6.71
N TRP A 256 6.73 10.12 6.11
CA TRP A 256 7.00 11.22 5.19
C TRP A 256 6.24 11.07 3.88
N THR A 257 6.35 9.89 3.28
CA THR A 257 5.79 9.61 1.96
C THR A 257 4.27 9.68 1.96
N LEU A 258 3.62 9.08 2.97
CA LEU A 258 2.17 9.06 3.05
C LEU A 258 1.59 10.42 3.42
N TYR A 259 2.30 11.25 4.20
CA TYR A 259 1.89 12.65 4.38
C TYR A 259 1.84 13.38 3.04
N ALA A 260 2.92 13.32 2.24
CA ALA A 260 2.98 13.97 0.94
C ALA A 260 1.94 13.43 -0.06
N LEU A 261 1.78 12.10 -0.09
CA LEU A 261 0.77 11.44 -0.90
C LEU A 261 -0.65 11.87 -0.52
N ALA A 262 -0.98 11.86 0.77
CA ALA A 262 -2.31 12.23 1.25
C ALA A 262 -2.65 13.68 0.91
N LYS A 263 -1.67 14.60 0.98
CA LYS A 263 -1.86 16.00 0.56
C LYS A 263 -2.10 16.13 -0.95
N ALA A 264 -1.37 15.36 -1.77
CA ALA A 264 -1.57 15.35 -3.21
C ALA A 264 -2.95 14.81 -3.60
N VAL A 265 -3.36 13.69 -3.01
CA VAL A 265 -4.69 13.09 -3.22
C VAL A 265 -5.77 14.04 -2.71
N GLN A 266 -5.63 14.60 -1.49
CA GLN A 266 -6.56 15.59 -0.94
C GLN A 266 -6.80 16.74 -1.92
N LYS A 267 -5.74 17.30 -2.49
CA LYS A 267 -5.84 18.37 -3.49
C LYS A 267 -6.61 17.93 -4.73
N ALA A 268 -6.34 16.72 -5.23
CA ALA A 268 -7.03 16.18 -6.40
C ALA A 268 -8.51 15.86 -6.15
N LEU A 269 -8.89 15.56 -4.90
CA LEU A 269 -10.27 15.32 -4.47
C LEU A 269 -11.02 16.60 -4.08
N GLY A 270 -10.57 17.77 -4.54
CA GLY A 270 -11.23 19.05 -4.24
C GLY A 270 -11.00 19.51 -2.79
N ASN A 271 -9.80 19.26 -2.26
CA ASN A 271 -9.38 19.52 -0.88
C ASN A 271 -10.05 18.67 0.21
N LYS A 272 -10.77 17.61 -0.17
CA LYS A 272 -11.31 16.64 0.79
C LYS A 272 -10.29 15.56 1.13
N TYR A 273 -10.04 15.36 2.42
CA TYR A 273 -9.00 14.43 2.90
C TYR A 273 -9.39 12.96 2.68
N PRO A 274 -8.49 12.10 2.12
CA PRO A 274 -8.71 10.66 2.03
C PRO A 274 -8.48 10.00 3.41
N TYR A 275 -9.53 9.98 4.23
CA TYR A 275 -9.48 9.55 5.64
C TYR A 275 -9.43 8.03 5.85
N LEU A 276 -9.66 7.21 4.82
CA LEU A 276 -9.52 5.75 4.90
C LEU A 276 -8.10 5.31 4.48
N PRO A 277 -7.62 4.15 4.96
CA PRO A 277 -8.21 3.33 6.02
C PRO A 277 -8.09 4.01 7.40
N LEU A 278 -8.88 3.53 8.37
CA LEU A 278 -8.73 3.93 9.78
C LEU A 278 -7.59 3.13 10.46
N PRO A 279 -6.98 3.66 11.53
CA PRO A 279 -5.86 3.01 12.21
C PRO A 279 -6.25 1.74 13.00
N ALA A 280 -7.50 1.63 13.50
CA ALA A 280 -7.92 0.50 14.33
C ALA A 280 -9.43 0.21 14.29
N LYS A 281 -9.80 -1.05 14.60
CA LYS A 281 -11.18 -1.58 14.50
C LYS A 281 -12.19 -0.97 15.48
N GLY A 282 -11.75 -0.41 16.60
CA GLY A 282 -12.61 0.13 17.66
C GLY A 282 -13.22 1.51 17.34
N GLU A 283 -12.94 2.06 16.16
CA GLU A 283 -13.45 3.37 15.74
C GLU A 283 -14.82 3.31 15.05
N PHE A 284 -15.43 2.13 14.93
CA PHE A 284 -16.76 1.92 14.34
C PHE A 284 -17.69 1.15 15.28
N ASP A 285 -19.00 1.41 15.14
CA ASP A 285 -20.05 0.50 15.61
C ASP A 285 -20.07 -0.79 14.77
N GLU A 286 -20.53 -1.91 15.36
CA GLU A 286 -20.52 -3.26 14.76
C GLU A 286 -21.19 -3.39 13.38
N HIS A 287 -21.90 -2.36 12.90
CA HIS A 287 -22.62 -2.33 11.63
C HIS A 287 -21.71 -2.16 10.40
N ASN A 288 -20.44 -1.76 10.57
CA ASN A 288 -19.50 -1.47 9.47
C ASN A 288 -18.45 -2.57 9.22
N ARG A 289 -18.85 -3.85 9.25
CA ARG A 289 -17.97 -5.03 8.98
C ARG A 289 -17.40 -5.10 7.54
N LYS A 290 -17.68 -4.11 6.69
CA LYS A 290 -17.35 -4.09 5.26
C LYS A 290 -16.02 -3.40 4.91
N PHE A 291 -15.22 -3.05 5.93
CA PHE A 291 -13.86 -2.56 5.71
C PHE A 291 -12.86 -3.68 5.99
N PRO A 292 -11.72 -3.70 5.28
CA PRO A 292 -10.69 -4.71 5.49
C PRO A 292 -10.30 -4.74 6.97
N PRO A 293 -10.08 -5.94 7.55
CA PRO A 293 -9.83 -6.06 8.97
C PRO A 293 -8.62 -5.21 9.37
N HIS A 294 -8.66 -4.60 10.55
CA HIS A 294 -7.52 -3.85 11.07
C HIS A 294 -6.52 -4.79 11.72
N ALA A 295 -5.24 -4.41 11.67
CA ALA A 295 -4.15 -5.06 12.39
C ALA A 295 -4.40 -5.10 13.91
N ALA A 296 -5.03 -4.06 14.43
CA ALA A 296 -5.26 -3.84 15.85
C ALA A 296 -6.67 -3.32 16.16
N GLU A 297 -7.12 -3.58 17.38
CA GLU A 297 -8.30 -2.98 17.99
C GLU A 297 -7.90 -2.23 19.25
N VAL A 298 -8.63 -1.16 19.57
CA VAL A 298 -8.43 -0.39 20.81
C VAL A 298 -9.47 -0.88 21.82
N LYS A 299 -9.04 -1.36 22.99
CA LYS A 299 -9.90 -1.68 24.13
C LYS A 299 -9.34 -1.00 25.37
N ASP A 300 -10.16 -0.19 26.03
CA ASP A 300 -9.77 0.56 27.24
C ASP A 300 -8.48 1.38 27.07
N GLY A 301 -8.26 1.93 25.87
CA GLY A 301 -7.06 2.69 25.51
C GLY A 301 -5.80 1.85 25.25
N GLN A 302 -5.91 0.53 25.26
CA GLN A 302 -4.83 -0.41 24.92
C GLN A 302 -5.03 -1.00 23.54
N LEU A 303 -3.92 -1.26 22.85
CA LEU A 303 -3.92 -1.96 21.57
C LEU A 303 -3.92 -3.47 21.77
N HIS A 304 -4.85 -4.13 21.11
CA HIS A 304 -4.94 -5.59 21.03
C HIS A 304 -4.90 -6.05 19.59
N ARG A 305 -4.33 -7.23 19.36
CA ARG A 305 -4.36 -7.88 18.06
C ARG A 305 -5.77 -8.32 17.71
N VAL A 306 -6.20 -8.05 16.49
CA VAL A 306 -7.43 -8.65 15.95
C VAL A 306 -7.11 -10.06 15.47
N SER A 307 -7.73 -11.08 16.05
CA SER A 307 -7.55 -12.47 15.60
C SER A 307 -7.93 -12.62 14.12
N GLY A 308 -7.11 -13.34 13.35
CA GLY A 308 -7.31 -13.52 11.90
C GLY A 308 -6.80 -12.38 11.02
N SER A 309 -6.16 -11.35 11.60
CA SER A 309 -5.51 -10.26 10.85
C SER A 309 -4.15 -10.64 10.23
N GLU A 310 -3.71 -11.89 10.37
CA GLU A 310 -2.31 -12.32 10.15
C GLU A 310 -1.88 -12.27 8.68
N GLY A 311 -2.86 -12.30 7.76
CA GLY A 311 -2.63 -12.13 6.33
C GLY A 311 -2.65 -10.68 5.83
N LEU A 312 -2.96 -9.68 6.69
CA LEU A 312 -3.21 -8.27 6.28
C LEU A 312 -2.01 -7.50 5.74
N PHE A 313 -0.82 -8.09 5.83
CA PHE A 313 0.44 -7.42 5.58
C PHE A 313 0.98 -7.90 4.24
N LEU A 314 0.72 -7.11 3.20
CA LEU A 314 0.93 -7.52 1.81
C LEU A 314 2.40 -7.62 1.37
N ASP A 315 3.32 -7.00 2.11
CA ASP A 315 4.73 -6.90 1.65
C ASP A 315 5.75 -7.43 2.67
N ASP A 316 5.40 -7.60 3.95
CA ASP A 316 6.28 -8.23 4.95
C ASP A 316 5.42 -9.08 5.88
N GLY A 317 5.31 -10.38 5.61
CA GLY A 317 4.70 -11.30 6.56
C GLY A 317 5.36 -11.13 7.95
N PRO A 318 4.64 -11.36 9.06
CA PRO A 318 5.19 -11.21 10.39
C PRO A 318 6.48 -12.02 10.51
N THR A 319 7.59 -11.35 10.82
CA THR A 319 8.88 -12.00 11.01
C THR A 319 9.14 -12.16 12.50
N THR A 320 9.54 -13.37 12.90
CA THR A 320 10.09 -13.63 14.24
C THR A 320 11.58 -13.35 14.31
N GLU A 321 12.24 -13.24 13.15
CA GLU A 321 13.66 -12.94 13.06
C GLU A 321 13.90 -11.45 13.31
N ILE A 322 14.52 -11.16 14.46
CA ILE A 322 15.22 -9.91 14.68
C ILE A 322 16.35 -9.90 13.64
N CYS A 323 16.39 -8.88 12.78
CA CYS A 323 17.46 -8.71 11.81
C CYS A 323 18.81 -8.97 12.52
N SER A 324 19.58 -9.95 12.04
CA SER A 324 20.90 -10.20 12.59
C SER A 324 21.83 -9.12 12.06
N PRO A 325 22.54 -8.37 12.93
CA PRO A 325 23.50 -7.36 12.51
C PRO A 325 24.71 -7.93 11.74
N GLU A 326 24.80 -9.26 11.61
CA GLU A 326 25.89 -9.98 10.94
C GLU A 326 25.80 -9.96 9.41
N VAL A 327 24.68 -9.53 8.82
CA VAL A 327 24.62 -9.27 7.37
C VAL A 327 25.28 -7.92 7.11
N GLU A 328 26.56 -7.96 6.75
CA GLU A 328 27.42 -6.79 6.56
C GLU A 328 26.75 -5.67 5.73
N GLY A 329 26.39 -4.58 6.40
CA GLY A 329 26.14 -3.29 5.75
C GLY A 329 24.76 -2.67 5.93
N ASP A 330 23.81 -3.36 6.57
CA ASP A 330 22.47 -2.82 6.85
C ASP A 330 22.24 -2.65 8.35
N GLU A 331 21.92 -1.44 8.77
CA GLU A 331 21.44 -1.19 10.12
C GLU A 331 20.10 -1.90 10.28
N CYS A 332 19.99 -2.78 11.28
CA CYS A 332 18.71 -3.40 11.62
C CYS A 332 17.67 -2.29 11.80
N PRO A 333 16.49 -2.40 11.14
CA PRO A 333 15.47 -1.39 11.27
C PRO A 333 15.14 -1.22 12.76
N PRO A 334 14.98 0.02 13.24
CA PRO A 334 14.71 0.22 14.64
C PRO A 334 13.36 -0.42 14.97
N ILE A 335 13.34 -1.14 16.09
CA ILE A 335 12.18 -1.85 16.59
C ILE A 335 11.59 -1.14 17.80
N ILE A 336 10.27 -1.04 17.88
CA ILE A 336 9.56 -0.47 19.03
C ILE A 336 8.37 -1.33 19.45
N GLU A 337 8.20 -1.52 20.76
CA GLU A 337 6.98 -2.11 21.30
C GLU A 337 5.97 -1.00 21.58
N ILE A 338 4.74 -1.14 21.07
CA ILE A 338 3.67 -0.16 21.23
C ILE A 338 2.52 -0.78 22.02
N SER A 339 1.85 0.02 22.86
CA SER A 339 0.82 -0.52 23.74
C SER A 339 -0.37 0.39 23.94
N ARG A 340 -0.16 1.71 23.97
CA ARG A 340 -1.18 2.66 24.41
C ARG A 340 -1.45 3.72 23.36
N VAL A 341 -2.72 3.90 23.02
CA VAL A 341 -3.13 5.00 22.15
C VAL A 341 -3.14 6.32 22.91
N ILE A 342 -2.76 7.39 22.21
CA ILE A 342 -2.86 8.76 22.67
C ILE A 342 -4.35 9.10 22.86
N PRO A 343 -4.74 9.71 23.98
CA PRO A 343 -6.13 10.12 24.20
C PRO A 343 -6.54 11.24 23.25
N ASP A 344 -7.80 11.26 22.82
CA ASP A 344 -8.36 12.30 21.93
C ASP A 344 -8.11 13.73 22.44
N SER A 345 -8.04 13.94 23.76
CA SER A 345 -7.72 15.25 24.36
C SER A 345 -6.38 15.84 23.95
N ALA A 346 -5.47 15.05 23.38
CA ALA A 346 -4.17 15.52 22.89
C ALA A 346 -4.18 15.91 21.40
N TYR A 347 -5.31 15.71 20.70
CA TYR A 347 -5.47 16.05 19.30
C TYR A 347 -6.08 17.46 19.14
N PRO A 348 -5.77 18.16 18.03
CA PRO A 348 -6.43 19.43 17.70
C PRO A 348 -7.96 19.27 17.64
N LYS A 349 -8.69 20.27 18.12
CA LYS A 349 -10.17 20.25 18.12
C LYS A 349 -10.73 20.16 16.72
N GLU A 350 -10.14 20.92 15.79
CA GLU A 350 -10.53 20.97 14.38
C GLU A 350 -10.37 19.60 13.72
N TYR A 351 -9.31 18.87 14.07
CA TYR A 351 -9.10 17.51 13.61
C TYR A 351 -10.16 16.54 14.12
N LEU A 352 -10.51 16.61 15.41
CA LEU A 352 -11.55 15.76 16.00
C LEU A 352 -12.92 16.03 15.39
N GLU A 353 -13.23 17.29 15.10
CA GLU A 353 -14.47 17.69 14.41
C GLU A 353 -14.50 17.16 12.97
N GLU A 354 -13.40 17.24 12.23
CA GLU A 354 -13.29 16.67 10.88
C GLU A 354 -13.43 15.14 10.91
N ARG A 355 -12.75 14.48 11.86
CA ARG A 355 -12.83 13.03 12.05
C ARG A 355 -14.25 12.56 12.33
N GLN A 356 -14.99 13.28 13.18
CA GLN A 356 -16.38 12.94 13.46
C GLN A 356 -17.25 12.99 12.19
N GLN A 357 -17.05 13.99 11.34
CA GLN A 357 -17.78 14.11 10.06
C GLN A 357 -17.45 12.93 9.11
N TRP A 358 -16.20 12.46 9.09
CA TRP A 358 -15.84 11.28 8.29
C TRP A 358 -16.55 10.03 8.80
N LEU A 359 -16.61 9.82 10.12
CA LEU A 359 -17.29 8.67 10.71
C LEU A 359 -18.79 8.66 10.39
N GLU A 360 -19.43 9.83 10.40
CA GLU A 360 -20.82 10.01 9.98
C GLU A 360 -21.01 9.70 8.48
N GLU A 361 -20.14 10.23 7.61
CA GLU A 361 -20.18 9.94 6.16
C GLU A 361 -19.98 8.44 5.86
N ILE A 362 -19.08 7.77 6.59
CA ILE A 362 -18.87 6.33 6.46
C ILE A 362 -20.11 5.54 6.89
N ALA A 363 -20.75 5.94 8.00
CA ALA A 363 -21.96 5.29 8.50
C ALA A 363 -23.13 5.39 7.51
N ASP A 364 -23.22 6.52 6.80
CA ASP A 364 -24.25 6.77 5.78
C ASP A 364 -23.93 6.12 4.42
N ALA A 365 -22.70 5.67 4.20
CA ALA A 365 -22.29 5.06 2.94
C ALA A 365 -23.02 3.72 2.73
N THR A 366 -23.95 3.71 1.76
CA THR A 366 -24.58 2.47 1.31
C THR A 366 -23.65 1.75 0.35
N PHE A 367 -23.05 0.66 0.81
CA PHE A 367 -22.24 -0.21 -0.04
C PHE A 367 -23.20 -1.05 -0.90
N GLU A 368 -23.18 -0.83 -2.21
CA GLU A 368 -23.95 -1.62 -3.17
C GLU A 368 -23.71 -3.12 -2.94
N ALA A 369 -24.77 -3.91 -3.05
CA ALA A 369 -24.62 -5.36 -3.13
C ALA A 369 -23.82 -5.70 -4.39
N VAL A 370 -22.84 -6.59 -4.28
CA VAL A 370 -21.93 -6.97 -5.38
C VAL A 370 -22.75 -7.35 -6.64
N PRO A 371 -22.37 -6.87 -7.85
CA PRO A 371 -23.07 -7.22 -9.08
C PRO A 371 -23.03 -8.74 -9.33
N GLY A 372 -24.18 -9.34 -9.62
CA GLY A 372 -24.29 -10.76 -9.98
C GLY A 372 -23.45 -11.12 -11.22
N ILE A 373 -22.77 -12.25 -11.17
CA ILE A 373 -21.82 -12.69 -12.21
C ILE A 373 -22.55 -13.25 -13.44
N ASN A 374 -22.19 -12.78 -14.63
CA ASN A 374 -22.58 -13.40 -15.89
C ASN A 374 -21.55 -14.46 -16.31
N MET A 375 -21.89 -15.75 -16.18
CA MET A 375 -20.98 -16.83 -16.58
C MET A 375 -20.87 -16.98 -18.11
N GLY A 376 -19.63 -16.97 -18.62
CA GLY A 376 -19.30 -17.15 -20.04
C GLY A 376 -19.53 -18.57 -20.58
N LYS A 377 -19.89 -18.66 -21.87
CA LYS A 377 -20.54 -19.81 -22.51
C LYS A 377 -19.69 -21.03 -22.93
N SER A 378 -18.38 -21.16 -22.63
CA SER A 378 -17.57 -22.24 -23.25
C SER A 378 -16.71 -23.08 -22.29
N PRO A 379 -16.89 -24.43 -22.24
CA PRO A 379 -16.09 -25.34 -21.42
C PRO A 379 -14.75 -25.73 -22.05
N VAL A 380 -13.80 -26.07 -21.19
CA VAL A 380 -12.46 -26.55 -21.57
C VAL A 380 -12.43 -28.09 -21.49
N PRO A 381 -11.67 -28.80 -22.35
CA PRO A 381 -11.71 -30.25 -22.43
C PRO A 381 -10.98 -30.91 -21.25
N GLY A 382 -11.65 -31.86 -20.59
CA GLY A 382 -11.06 -32.77 -19.60
C GLY A 382 -12.10 -33.36 -18.64
N ASN A 383 -13.09 -32.56 -18.27
CA ASN A 383 -14.31 -32.97 -17.60
C ASN A 383 -15.37 -31.92 -17.96
N PRO A 384 -16.40 -32.23 -18.77
CA PRO A 384 -17.32 -31.21 -19.29
C PRO A 384 -18.03 -30.42 -18.17
N SER A 385 -18.08 -30.95 -16.95
CA SER A 385 -18.64 -30.25 -15.79
C SER A 385 -17.63 -29.45 -14.98
N GLN A 386 -16.31 -29.60 -15.15
CA GLN A 386 -15.29 -28.92 -14.35
C GLN A 386 -14.42 -27.99 -15.19
N ARG A 387 -14.21 -26.76 -14.72
CA ARG A 387 -13.35 -25.75 -15.33
C ARG A 387 -12.43 -25.17 -14.27
N CYS A 388 -11.13 -25.07 -14.53
CA CYS A 388 -10.19 -24.39 -13.65
C CYS A 388 -9.93 -22.96 -14.18
N ASN A 389 -9.72 -21.98 -13.30
CA ASN A 389 -9.59 -20.56 -13.69
C ASN A 389 -8.31 -20.20 -14.49
N PHE A 390 -7.40 -21.16 -14.72
CA PHE A 390 -6.20 -20.98 -15.55
C PHE A 390 -6.48 -21.01 -17.03
N ASP A 391 -7.69 -21.43 -17.42
CA ASP A 391 -8.03 -21.55 -18.81
C ASP A 391 -8.07 -20.19 -19.48
N HIS A 392 -7.16 -20.06 -20.45
CA HIS A 392 -6.81 -19.05 -21.45
C HIS A 392 -7.54 -17.68 -21.51
N PHE A 393 -8.77 -17.57 -21.01
CA PHE A 393 -9.58 -16.35 -20.93
C PHE A 393 -9.23 -15.43 -19.75
N ILE A 394 -8.62 -15.93 -18.67
CA ILE A 394 -8.24 -15.12 -17.48
C ILE A 394 -6.72 -14.84 -17.42
N LYS A 395 -6.03 -14.84 -18.57
CA LYS A 395 -4.63 -14.37 -18.64
C LYS A 395 -4.50 -12.84 -18.62
N THR A 396 -5.61 -12.11 -18.75
CA THR A 396 -5.64 -10.65 -18.78
C THR A 396 -5.97 -10.03 -17.42
N LEU A 397 -6.60 -10.78 -16.51
CA LEU A 397 -6.82 -10.37 -15.13
C LEU A 397 -5.73 -11.02 -14.27
N PRO A 398 -5.00 -10.28 -13.42
CA PRO A 398 -3.90 -10.88 -12.69
C PRO A 398 -4.42 -11.63 -11.46
N VAL A 399 -4.96 -12.82 -11.71
CA VAL A 399 -5.41 -13.75 -10.67
C VAL A 399 -4.24 -14.02 -9.71
N VAL A 400 -4.47 -13.96 -8.40
CA VAL A 400 -3.47 -14.34 -7.38
C VAL A 400 -4.02 -15.56 -6.66
N PRO A 401 -3.22 -16.63 -6.52
CA PRO A 401 -3.71 -17.84 -5.92
C PRO A 401 -3.87 -17.64 -4.41
N ILE A 402 -4.82 -18.36 -3.81
CA ILE A 402 -5.05 -18.36 -2.37
C ILE A 402 -4.53 -19.67 -1.77
N ASP A 403 -4.03 -19.63 -0.54
CA ASP A 403 -3.70 -20.84 0.22
C ASP A 403 -4.92 -21.77 0.30
N SER A 404 -4.69 -23.04 -0.03
CA SER A 404 -5.75 -24.05 -0.14
C SER A 404 -6.46 -24.28 1.20
N ASN A 405 -5.77 -24.21 2.34
CA ASN A 405 -6.42 -24.36 3.65
C ASN A 405 -7.33 -23.17 3.96
N THR A 406 -6.86 -21.97 3.67
CA THR A 406 -7.62 -20.72 3.78
C THR A 406 -8.86 -20.76 2.90
N ALA A 407 -8.73 -21.18 1.64
CA ALA A 407 -9.86 -21.34 0.72
C ALA A 407 -10.88 -22.35 1.24
N LYS A 408 -10.44 -23.52 1.71
CA LYS A 408 -11.32 -24.56 2.29
C LYS A 408 -12.08 -24.04 3.50
N ALA A 409 -11.42 -23.28 4.39
CA ALA A 409 -12.06 -22.68 5.56
C ALA A 409 -13.16 -21.67 5.15
N LYS A 410 -12.86 -20.75 4.24
CA LYS A 410 -13.84 -19.75 3.77
C LYS A 410 -15.00 -20.34 2.98
N ILE A 411 -14.74 -21.38 2.20
CA ILE A 411 -15.78 -22.15 1.53
C ILE A 411 -16.69 -22.86 2.54
N ALA A 412 -16.15 -23.44 3.62
CA ALA A 412 -16.97 -24.08 4.62
C ALA A 412 -17.91 -23.09 5.32
N GLU A 413 -17.45 -21.87 5.58
CA GLU A 413 -18.29 -20.76 6.03
C GLU A 413 -19.40 -20.44 5.00
N ALA A 414 -19.04 -20.36 3.71
CA ALA A 414 -19.99 -20.05 2.62
C ALA A 414 -21.07 -21.12 2.47
N CYS A 415 -20.67 -22.40 2.46
CA CYS A 415 -21.57 -23.53 2.33
C CYS A 415 -22.52 -23.66 3.53
N ALA A 416 -22.13 -23.20 4.71
CA ALA A 416 -23.05 -23.12 5.86
C ALA A 416 -24.16 -22.08 5.63
N LEU A 417 -23.84 -20.96 4.97
CA LEU A 417 -24.81 -19.92 4.61
C LEU A 417 -25.69 -20.33 3.43
N PHE A 418 -25.14 -21.10 2.48
CA PHE A 418 -25.89 -21.60 1.33
C PHE A 418 -26.83 -22.76 1.68
N ASN A 419 -26.66 -23.37 2.85
CA ASN A 419 -27.43 -24.55 3.23
C ASN A 419 -28.93 -24.27 3.19
N ASP A 420 -29.66 -25.23 2.62
CA ASP A 420 -31.10 -25.22 2.46
C ASP A 420 -31.67 -24.19 1.47
N ILE A 421 -30.82 -23.42 0.79
CA ILE A 421 -31.27 -22.54 -0.30
C ILE A 421 -31.65 -23.41 -1.51
N THR A 422 -32.86 -23.18 -2.04
CA THR A 422 -33.32 -23.81 -3.28
C THR A 422 -32.98 -22.90 -4.46
N LEU A 423 -32.22 -23.43 -5.42
CA LEU A 423 -31.85 -22.75 -6.65
C LEU A 423 -32.72 -23.26 -7.80
N ASP A 424 -33.29 -22.36 -8.58
CA ASP A 424 -34.10 -22.68 -9.76
C ASP A 424 -34.13 -21.52 -10.78
N ASP A 425 -34.79 -21.74 -11.92
CA ASP A 425 -34.86 -20.75 -13.02
C ASP A 425 -35.76 -19.53 -12.74
N LYS A 426 -36.59 -19.58 -11.70
CA LYS A 426 -37.71 -18.64 -11.46
C LYS A 426 -37.53 -17.79 -10.21
N THR A 427 -37.03 -18.35 -9.11
CA THR A 427 -37.07 -17.73 -7.77
C THR A 427 -35.69 -17.26 -7.31
N GLN A 428 -34.69 -18.14 -7.34
CA GLN A 428 -33.32 -17.84 -6.93
C GLN A 428 -32.36 -18.60 -7.85
N ARG A 429 -31.68 -17.91 -8.76
CA ARG A 429 -30.83 -18.58 -9.77
C ARG A 429 -29.44 -18.90 -9.24
N ASP A 430 -28.96 -18.11 -8.29
CA ASP A 430 -27.62 -18.23 -7.76
C ASP A 430 -27.52 -17.65 -6.35
N VAL A 431 -26.48 -18.06 -5.62
CA VAL A 431 -26.06 -17.48 -4.36
C VAL A 431 -24.55 -17.32 -4.37
N GLN A 432 -24.08 -16.21 -3.83
CA GLN A 432 -22.67 -15.87 -3.77
C GLN A 432 -22.33 -15.30 -2.41
N MET A 433 -21.12 -15.60 -1.95
CA MET A 433 -20.49 -14.92 -0.83
C MET A 433 -19.20 -14.27 -1.31
N HIS A 434 -18.85 -13.16 -0.67
CA HIS A 434 -17.58 -12.49 -0.87
C HIS A 434 -16.86 -12.49 0.46
N TYR A 435 -15.68 -13.08 0.47
CA TYR A 435 -14.76 -12.94 1.58
C TYR A 435 -13.64 -12.03 1.10
N GLU A 436 -13.64 -10.83 1.66
CA GLU A 436 -12.52 -9.93 1.55
C GLU A 436 -11.36 -10.54 2.32
N GLY A 437 -10.39 -11.01 1.54
CA GLY A 437 -9.12 -11.49 2.02
C GLY A 437 -8.06 -10.50 1.63
N VAL A 438 -6.97 -10.51 2.37
CA VAL A 438 -5.93 -9.52 2.21
C VAL A 438 -5.12 -9.88 0.98
N GLY A 439 -5.13 -8.99 0.00
CA GLY A 439 -4.43 -9.20 -1.26
C GLY A 439 -5.14 -10.17 -2.19
N VAL A 440 -6.04 -11.02 -1.69
CA VAL A 440 -6.84 -11.94 -2.48
C VAL A 440 -8.24 -12.03 -1.90
N ASP A 441 -9.22 -11.53 -2.63
CA ASP A 441 -10.62 -11.80 -2.38
C ASP A 441 -10.98 -13.20 -2.89
N ILE A 442 -11.81 -13.91 -2.13
CA ILE A 442 -12.40 -15.18 -2.57
C ILE A 442 -13.92 -15.02 -2.70
N PHE A 443 -14.44 -15.45 -3.84
CA PHE A 443 -15.85 -15.31 -4.21
C PHE A 443 -16.49 -16.68 -4.45
N PRO A 444 -16.82 -17.46 -3.41
CA PRO A 444 -17.55 -18.71 -3.58
C PRO A 444 -19.01 -18.45 -4.01
N PHE A 445 -19.50 -19.24 -4.97
CA PHE A 445 -20.85 -19.18 -5.49
C PHE A 445 -21.43 -20.56 -5.79
N ALA A 446 -22.77 -20.65 -5.79
CA ALA A 446 -23.54 -21.78 -6.27
C ALA A 446 -24.66 -21.27 -7.20
N ALA A 447 -24.83 -21.86 -8.38
CA ALA A 447 -25.79 -21.39 -9.39
C ALA A 447 -26.55 -22.54 -10.07
N TRP A 448 -27.80 -22.33 -10.45
CA TRP A 448 -28.60 -23.31 -11.18
C TRP A 448 -28.14 -23.45 -12.64
N ASN A 449 -27.95 -24.69 -13.10
CA ASN A 449 -27.48 -24.99 -14.46
C ASN A 449 -28.64 -25.04 -15.49
N ALA A 450 -29.24 -23.89 -15.75
CA ALA A 450 -30.32 -23.72 -16.74
C ALA A 450 -29.95 -24.16 -18.17
N GLY A 451 -28.65 -24.22 -18.47
CA GLY A 451 -28.14 -24.61 -19.80
C GLY A 451 -28.24 -26.10 -20.08
N GLU A 452 -28.40 -26.94 -19.06
CA GLU A 452 -28.57 -28.39 -19.21
C GLU A 452 -30.06 -28.73 -19.29
N PRO A 453 -30.56 -29.32 -20.40
CA PRO A 453 -31.99 -29.58 -20.59
C PRO A 453 -32.64 -30.40 -19.47
N ARG A 454 -31.87 -31.32 -18.86
CA ARG A 454 -32.34 -32.13 -17.73
C ARG A 454 -32.63 -31.30 -16.48
N CYS A 455 -31.88 -30.23 -16.25
CA CYS A 455 -32.07 -29.35 -15.11
C CYS A 455 -33.36 -28.54 -15.26
N VAL A 456 -33.64 -28.02 -16.46
CA VAL A 456 -34.90 -27.30 -16.74
C VAL A 456 -36.14 -28.15 -16.39
N VAL A 457 -36.09 -29.47 -16.65
CA VAL A 457 -37.18 -30.40 -16.30
C VAL A 457 -37.28 -30.63 -14.79
N GLN A 458 -36.15 -30.65 -14.09
CA GLN A 458 -36.09 -30.87 -12.63
C GLN A 458 -36.69 -29.69 -11.85
N GLY A 459 -36.62 -28.47 -12.38
CA GLY A 459 -37.32 -27.30 -11.83
C GLY A 459 -36.74 -26.71 -10.55
N GLY A 460 -35.66 -27.28 -10.01
CA GLY A 460 -34.88 -26.72 -8.91
C GLY A 460 -34.00 -27.74 -8.18
N GLY A 461 -33.08 -27.25 -7.38
CA GLY A 461 -32.16 -28.04 -6.57
C GLY A 461 -31.79 -27.33 -5.27
N LYS A 462 -31.76 -28.07 -4.16
CA LYS A 462 -31.40 -27.52 -2.85
C LYS A 462 -29.89 -27.64 -2.64
N VAL A 463 -29.23 -26.57 -2.21
CA VAL A 463 -27.84 -26.63 -1.77
C VAL A 463 -27.79 -27.32 -0.40
N VAL A 464 -27.08 -28.44 -0.34
CA VAL A 464 -26.81 -29.17 0.91
C VAL A 464 -25.40 -28.87 1.36
N LYS A 465 -25.22 -28.43 2.60
CA LYS A 465 -23.92 -27.98 3.15
C LYS A 465 -22.79 -28.99 2.91
N GLU A 466 -23.00 -30.26 3.27
CA GLU A 466 -21.96 -31.29 3.17
C GLU A 466 -21.57 -31.57 1.72
N HIS A 467 -22.55 -31.55 0.82
CA HIS A 467 -22.30 -31.71 -0.62
C HIS A 467 -21.57 -30.50 -1.22
N CYS A 468 -21.96 -29.28 -0.83
CA CYS A 468 -21.28 -28.04 -1.21
C CYS A 468 -19.79 -28.09 -0.83
N ILE A 469 -19.47 -28.44 0.43
CA ILE A 469 -18.09 -28.53 0.91
C ILE A 469 -17.31 -29.59 0.12
N ASP A 470 -17.89 -30.77 -0.12
CA ASP A 470 -17.24 -31.84 -0.88
C ASP A 470 -16.91 -31.42 -2.32
N VAL A 471 -17.85 -30.77 -3.03
CA VAL A 471 -17.64 -30.31 -4.40
C VAL A 471 -16.53 -29.24 -4.46
N PHE A 472 -16.55 -28.28 -3.54
CA PHE A 472 -15.54 -27.22 -3.50
C PHE A 472 -14.15 -27.73 -3.09
N ASN A 473 -14.05 -28.66 -2.15
CA ASN A 473 -12.77 -29.27 -1.77
C ASN A 473 -12.14 -29.98 -2.97
N LYS A 474 -12.94 -30.76 -3.71
CA LYS A 474 -12.50 -31.36 -4.98
C LYS A 474 -12.04 -30.30 -5.97
N LEU A 475 -12.77 -29.18 -6.09
CA LEU A 475 -12.37 -28.09 -6.97
C LEU A 475 -11.01 -27.47 -6.56
N ILE A 476 -10.77 -27.25 -5.27
CA ILE A 476 -9.48 -26.75 -4.76
C ILE A 476 -8.35 -27.75 -5.05
N ASP A 477 -8.59 -29.03 -4.78
CA ASP A 477 -7.58 -30.08 -4.88
C ASP A 477 -7.27 -30.44 -6.35
N ASP A 478 -8.28 -30.37 -7.22
CA ASP A 478 -8.17 -30.70 -8.65
C ASP A 478 -7.75 -29.50 -9.52
N CYS A 479 -7.83 -28.26 -9.02
CA CYS A 479 -7.40 -27.03 -9.72
C CYS A 479 -6.26 -26.25 -9.01
N PRO A 480 -5.10 -26.87 -8.70
CA PRO A 480 -4.00 -26.23 -7.98
C PRO A 480 -3.20 -25.23 -8.83
N SER A 481 -2.67 -24.18 -8.20
CA SER A 481 -1.94 -23.05 -8.81
C SER A 481 -0.44 -23.19 -8.97
N ASP A 482 0.16 -23.90 -8.04
CA ASP A 482 1.59 -24.15 -7.89
C ASP A 482 1.73 -25.50 -7.17
N ASN A 483 2.78 -25.72 -6.35
CA ASN A 483 3.11 -26.99 -5.68
C ASN A 483 2.05 -27.50 -4.67
N PHE A 484 0.79 -27.67 -5.09
CA PHE A 484 -0.37 -28.21 -4.36
C PHE A 484 -0.86 -27.38 -3.16
N SER A 485 -0.15 -26.32 -2.77
CA SER A 485 -0.49 -25.50 -1.60
C SER A 485 -1.47 -24.37 -1.88
N ASN A 486 -1.62 -23.93 -3.13
CA ASN A 486 -2.49 -22.81 -3.45
C ASN A 486 -3.49 -23.15 -4.59
N ALA A 487 -4.56 -22.35 -4.74
CA ALA A 487 -5.60 -22.50 -5.76
C ALA A 487 -6.01 -21.15 -6.40
N TYR A 488 -6.21 -21.11 -7.73
CA TYR A 488 -6.77 -19.93 -8.43
C TYR A 488 -8.30 -19.98 -8.59
N GLY A 489 -8.93 -21.05 -8.11
CA GLY A 489 -10.35 -21.31 -8.27
C GLY A 489 -10.76 -21.96 -9.59
N GLY A 490 -12.06 -22.03 -9.80
CA GLY A 490 -12.70 -22.71 -10.91
C GLY A 490 -14.20 -22.88 -10.68
N ALA A 491 -14.82 -23.76 -11.45
CA ALA A 491 -16.20 -24.17 -11.26
C ALA A 491 -16.40 -25.65 -11.59
N ARG A 492 -17.38 -26.28 -10.92
CA ARG A 492 -17.80 -27.66 -11.12
C ARG A 492 -19.32 -27.77 -11.04
N ALA A 493 -19.94 -28.37 -12.06
CA ALA A 493 -21.36 -28.68 -12.05
C ALA A 493 -21.62 -30.08 -11.45
N ASP A 494 -22.53 -30.14 -10.48
CA ASP A 494 -23.02 -31.39 -9.88
C ASP A 494 -24.51 -31.23 -9.50
N ASN A 495 -25.33 -32.25 -9.76
CA ASN A 495 -26.77 -32.25 -9.48
C ASN A 495 -27.51 -30.99 -9.93
N CYS A 496 -27.23 -30.52 -11.15
CA CYS A 496 -27.81 -29.29 -11.72
C CYS A 496 -27.41 -27.98 -11.03
N ILE A 497 -26.46 -28.01 -10.10
CA ILE A 497 -25.90 -26.83 -9.44
C ILE A 497 -24.42 -26.69 -9.85
N VAL A 498 -24.04 -25.50 -10.30
CA VAL A 498 -22.66 -25.10 -10.57
C VAL A 498 -22.09 -24.50 -9.30
N TYR A 499 -21.09 -25.15 -8.72
CA TYR A 499 -20.32 -24.65 -7.59
C TYR A 499 -19.02 -24.05 -8.13
N GLY A 500 -18.67 -22.84 -7.74
CA GLY A 500 -17.42 -22.25 -8.19
C GLY A 500 -16.91 -21.18 -7.27
N PHE A 501 -15.62 -20.90 -7.37
CA PHE A 501 -15.02 -19.73 -6.75
C PHE A 501 -13.98 -19.17 -7.67
N TYR A 502 -13.77 -17.87 -7.59
CA TYR A 502 -12.61 -17.23 -8.18
C TYR A 502 -11.92 -16.43 -7.10
N THR A 503 -10.61 -16.39 -7.24
CA THR A 503 -9.77 -15.47 -6.50
C THR A 503 -9.63 -14.22 -7.36
N ARG A 504 -9.94 -13.07 -6.81
CA ARG A 504 -9.48 -11.81 -7.41
C ARG A 504 -8.31 -11.40 -6.54
N ARG A 505 -7.15 -11.08 -7.12
CA ARG A 505 -6.25 -10.23 -6.34
C ARG A 505 -7.09 -9.01 -5.97
N GLN A 506 -7.00 -8.55 -4.74
CA GLN A 506 -7.32 -7.15 -4.51
C GLN A 506 -6.31 -6.33 -5.30
N PHE A 507 -6.59 -6.19 -6.58
CA PHE A 507 -6.29 -4.94 -7.19
C PHE A 507 -7.38 -4.03 -6.69
N ASN A 508 -6.95 -2.93 -6.14
CA ASN A 508 -7.66 -1.69 -6.24
C ASN A 508 -7.84 -1.36 -7.75
N ILE A 509 -8.74 -2.06 -8.46
CA ILE A 509 -9.31 -1.69 -9.77
C ILE A 509 -10.78 -1.38 -9.53
N GLY A 510 -11.05 -0.09 -9.29
CA GLY A 510 -12.07 0.61 -10.07
C GLY A 510 -11.59 0.72 -11.52
N GLY A 511 -12.50 0.43 -12.46
CA GLY A 511 -12.23 0.36 -13.91
C GLY A 511 -12.56 1.65 -14.64
#